data_AF-A0A1H9GEP5-F1
#
_entry.id   AF-A0A1H9GEP5-F1
#
_cell.length_a   1.000
_cell.length_b   1.000
_cell.length_c   1.000
_cell.angle_alpha   90.00
_cell.angle_beta   90.00
_cell.angle_gamma   90.00
#
_symmetry.space_group_name_H-M   'P 1'
#
loop_
_entity.id
_entity.type
_entity.pdbx_description
1 polymer ?
#
loop_
_entity_poly.entity_id
_entity_poly.type
_entity_poly.pdbx_seq_one_letter_code
_entity_poly.pdbx_strand_id
1 'polypeptide(L)'
;MHAADLFRFQVSETQDDGAMQTLKGLGYASEELTGVHRVMPFGLASFAPAGSHALAVAMRGQRSLVAALGLEHPDYRLRNRETGSTAIYDMHGNVVSLVQQSLRIVHAEQIALVCGSASIVITKDGKMAFTASGVDWQQA
;
A
#
# COMPACT_ATOMS: atom_id res chain seq x y z
N MET A 1 -28.12 17.11 16.03
CA MET A 1 -27.35 16.35 15.03
C MET A 1 -25.97 16.14 15.61
N HIS A 2 -25.54 14.90 15.88
CA HIS A 2 -24.15 14.66 16.31
C HIS A 2 -23.27 14.76 15.06
N ALA A 3 -22.46 15.82 14.98
CA ALA A 3 -21.54 16.00 13.87
C ALA A 3 -20.46 14.90 13.88
N ALA A 4 -19.95 14.55 12.70
CA ALA A 4 -18.71 13.81 12.59
C ALA A 4 -17.54 14.80 12.73
N ASP A 5 -16.52 14.41 13.49
CA ASP A 5 -15.28 15.19 13.55
C ASP A 5 -14.30 14.64 12.52
N LEU A 6 -13.72 15.54 11.73
CA LEU A 6 -12.68 15.22 10.77
C LEU A 6 -11.37 15.87 11.21
N PHE A 7 -10.28 15.10 11.23
CA PHE A 7 -8.98 15.59 11.66
C PHE A 7 -7.84 14.83 10.98
N ARG A 8 -6.65 15.43 10.97
CA ARG A 8 -5.43 14.76 10.52
C ARG A 8 -4.98 13.77 11.58
N PHE A 9 -4.66 12.56 11.16
CA PHE A 9 -4.09 11.52 12.01
C PHE A 9 -2.68 11.17 11.52
N GLN A 10 -1.74 10.99 12.45
CA GLN A 10 -0.39 10.52 12.17
C GLN A 10 -0.17 9.16 12.83
N VAL A 11 0.13 8.16 12.02
CA VAL A 11 0.36 6.79 12.47
C VAL A 11 1.67 6.71 13.25
N SER A 12 1.64 6.13 14.44
CA SER A 12 2.83 5.69 15.17
C SER A 12 3.06 4.19 15.00
N GLU A 13 1.99 3.41 14.86
CA GLU A 13 2.06 1.95 14.75
C GLU A 13 0.85 1.39 13.97
N THR A 14 1.11 0.33 13.22
CA THR A 14 0.11 -0.43 12.46
C THR A 14 0.07 -1.87 12.99
N GLN A 15 -1.12 -2.33 13.38
CA GLN A 15 -1.36 -3.68 13.90
C GLN A 15 -2.11 -4.51 12.86
N ASP A 16 -1.51 -5.62 12.42
CA ASP A 16 -1.97 -6.44 11.28
C ASP A 16 -2.15 -7.93 11.61
N ASP A 17 -2.20 -8.27 12.91
CA ASP A 17 -2.39 -9.63 13.42
C ASP A 17 -3.87 -10.01 13.64
N GLY A 18 -4.76 -9.02 13.60
CA GLY A 18 -6.21 -9.19 13.76
C GLY A 18 -6.97 -9.48 12.46
N ALA A 19 -8.29 -9.65 12.58
CA ALA A 19 -9.18 -9.84 11.43
C ALA A 19 -9.26 -8.60 10.52
N MET A 20 -8.96 -7.42 11.07
CA MET A 20 -8.81 -6.17 10.33
C MET A 20 -7.58 -5.45 10.86
N GLN A 21 -6.91 -4.71 9.98
CA GLN A 21 -5.79 -3.87 10.40
C GLN A 21 -6.29 -2.68 11.22
N THR A 22 -5.62 -2.40 12.34
CA THR A 22 -5.89 -1.24 13.18
C THR A 22 -4.64 -0.38 13.35
N LEU A 23 -4.84 0.88 13.72
CA LEU A 23 -3.78 1.86 13.86
C LEU A 23 -3.73 2.43 15.27
N LYS A 24 -2.51 2.77 15.67
CA LYS A 24 -2.23 3.64 16.81
C LYS A 24 -1.51 4.89 16.31
N GLY A 25 -1.81 6.04 16.90
CA GLY A 25 -1.20 7.29 16.47
C GLY A 25 -1.79 8.54 17.11
N LEU A 26 -1.42 9.69 16.56
CA LEU A 26 -1.76 11.01 17.10
C LEU A 26 -2.87 11.68 16.29
N GLY A 27 -3.91 12.14 16.98
CA GLY A 27 -5.00 12.96 16.48
C GLY A 27 -4.85 14.45 16.80
N TYR A 28 -5.96 15.14 17.07
CA TYR A 28 -5.94 16.57 17.39
C TYR A 28 -5.28 16.85 18.75
N ALA A 29 -4.52 17.95 18.84
CA ALA A 29 -3.85 18.39 20.07
C ALA A 29 -3.01 17.28 20.75
N SER A 30 -2.35 16.42 19.94
CA SER A 30 -1.53 15.30 20.40
C SER A 30 -2.29 14.23 21.20
N GLU A 31 -3.61 14.11 21.02
CA GLU A 31 -4.37 12.97 21.54
C GLU A 31 -3.85 11.66 20.95
N GLU A 32 -3.56 10.67 21.78
CA GLU A 32 -3.21 9.33 21.32
C GLU A 32 -4.49 8.51 21.14
N LEU A 33 -4.65 7.92 19.95
CA LEU A 33 -5.76 7.02 19.63
C LEU A 33 -5.19 5.63 19.34
N THR A 34 -5.90 4.61 19.81
CA THR A 34 -5.58 3.19 19.60
C THR A 34 -6.80 2.48 19.03
N GLY A 35 -6.57 1.36 18.32
CA GLY A 35 -7.66 0.60 17.71
C GLY A 35 -8.40 1.37 16.60
N VAL A 36 -7.76 2.38 16.00
CA VAL A 36 -8.35 3.17 14.91
C VAL A 36 -8.52 2.24 13.71
N HIS A 37 -9.74 2.12 13.20
CA HIS A 37 -10.02 1.24 12.08
C HIS A 37 -9.40 1.78 10.78
N ARG A 38 -8.58 0.98 10.11
CA ARG A 38 -8.10 1.31 8.77
C ARG A 38 -9.11 0.84 7.74
N VAL A 39 -9.71 1.77 7.00
CA VAL A 39 -10.58 1.42 5.88
C VAL A 39 -9.72 0.98 4.70
N MET A 40 -9.79 -0.30 4.36
CA MET A 40 -9.03 -0.91 3.28
C MET A 40 -9.98 -1.54 2.25
N PRO A 41 -9.78 -1.31 0.94
CA PRO A 41 -10.56 -1.99 -0.07
C PRO A 41 -10.14 -3.47 -0.17
N PHE A 42 -11.10 -4.34 -0.48
CA PHE A 42 -10.80 -5.74 -0.79
C PHE A 42 -9.84 -5.84 -1.98
N GLY A 43 -8.93 -6.82 -1.94
CA GLY A 43 -7.95 -7.07 -3.00
C GLY A 43 -6.68 -6.19 -2.95
N LEU A 44 -6.60 -5.23 -2.02
CA LEU A 44 -5.38 -4.47 -1.73
C LEU A 44 -4.96 -4.73 -0.29
N ALA A 45 -3.78 -5.34 -0.09
CA ALA A 45 -3.14 -5.45 1.22
C ALA A 45 -1.90 -4.57 1.25
N SER A 46 -1.74 -3.78 2.30
CA SER A 46 -0.54 -2.95 2.50
C SER A 46 -0.34 -2.68 3.98
N PHE A 47 0.90 -2.36 4.36
CA PHE A 47 1.26 -2.05 5.75
C PHE A 47 1.76 -0.60 5.83
N ALA A 48 0.96 0.28 6.44
CA ALA A 48 1.34 1.68 6.55
C ALA A 48 2.51 1.85 7.54
N PRO A 49 3.66 2.41 7.15
CA PRO A 49 4.75 2.66 8.07
C PRO A 49 4.41 3.78 9.06
N ALA A 50 5.09 3.80 10.21
CA ALA A 50 5.04 4.92 11.14
C ALA A 50 5.38 6.24 10.41
N GLY A 51 4.71 7.33 10.79
CA GLY A 51 4.79 8.62 10.10
C GLY A 51 3.79 8.79 8.95
N SER A 52 3.04 7.75 8.58
CA SER A 52 1.97 7.85 7.58
C SER A 52 0.85 8.77 8.06
N HIS A 53 0.25 9.52 7.15
CA HIS A 53 -0.82 10.46 7.44
C HIS A 53 -2.15 10.04 6.84
N ALA A 54 -3.20 10.14 7.64
CA ALA A 54 -4.57 9.85 7.26
C ALA A 54 -5.49 11.03 7.55
N LEU A 55 -6.63 11.04 6.87
CA LEU A 55 -7.82 11.75 7.31
C LEU A 55 -8.59 10.79 8.24
N ALA A 56 -8.69 11.15 9.52
CA ALA A 56 -9.49 10.41 10.48
C ALA A 56 -10.89 11.01 10.59
N VAL A 57 -11.87 10.13 10.77
CA VAL A 57 -13.28 10.47 10.97
C VAL A 57 -13.73 9.83 12.28
N ALA A 58 -14.08 10.65 13.27
CA ALA A 58 -14.73 10.17 14.49
C ALA A 58 -16.25 10.18 14.32
N MET A 59 -16.85 8.99 14.28
CA MET A 59 -18.29 8.86 14.16
C MET A 59 -18.97 9.39 15.43
N ARG A 60 -19.90 10.35 15.27
CA ARG A 60 -20.63 10.99 16.38
C ARG A 60 -19.73 11.65 17.42
N GLY A 61 -18.50 12.03 17.05
CA GLY A 61 -17.49 12.58 17.96
C GLY A 61 -16.88 11.55 18.93
N GLN A 62 -17.16 10.24 18.77
CA GLN A 62 -16.65 9.21 19.66
C GLN A 62 -15.24 8.77 19.24
N ARG A 63 -14.27 8.97 20.13
CA ARG A 63 -12.86 8.60 19.89
C ARG A 63 -12.60 7.09 19.86
N SER A 64 -13.54 6.28 20.33
CA SER A 64 -13.54 4.82 20.15
C SER A 64 -14.10 4.36 18.81
N LEU A 65 -14.74 5.24 18.03
CA LEU A 65 -15.34 4.94 16.72
C LEU A 65 -14.68 5.77 15.62
N VAL A 66 -13.35 5.66 15.54
CA VAL A 66 -12.53 6.39 14.57
C VAL A 66 -12.15 5.47 13.42
N ALA A 67 -12.36 5.95 12.21
CA ALA A 67 -11.87 5.34 10.98
C ALA A 67 -10.83 6.24 10.32
N ALA A 68 -9.76 5.66 9.80
CA ALA A 68 -8.70 6.34 9.07
C ALA A 68 -8.79 6.04 7.57
N LEU A 69 -8.72 7.11 6.76
CA LEU A 69 -8.75 7.09 5.30
C LEU A 69 -7.43 7.63 4.75
N GLY A 70 -6.93 7.03 3.67
CA GLY A 70 -5.64 7.40 3.07
C GLY A 70 -4.49 6.58 3.64
N LEU A 71 -3.52 7.24 4.28
CA LEU A 71 -2.24 6.70 4.80
C LEU A 71 -1.03 6.90 3.86
N GLU A 72 -0.94 8.07 3.24
CA GLU A 72 0.28 8.43 2.52
C GLU A 72 1.41 8.78 3.50
N HIS A 73 2.62 8.31 3.20
CA HIS A 73 3.82 8.72 3.93
C HIS A 73 4.51 9.89 3.20
N PRO A 74 4.86 10.98 3.89
CA PRO A 74 5.38 12.18 3.24
C PRO A 74 6.70 11.90 2.51
N ASP A 75 7.55 11.05 3.05
CA ASP A 75 8.87 10.74 2.47
C ASP A 75 8.83 9.68 1.36
N TYR A 76 7.82 8.81 1.36
CA TYR A 76 7.77 7.67 0.43
C TYR A 76 6.72 7.83 -0.67
N ARG A 77 5.78 8.76 -0.54
CA ARG A 77 4.82 9.02 -1.62
C ARG A 77 5.57 9.39 -2.90
N LEU A 78 5.11 8.86 -4.02
CA LEU A 78 5.64 9.24 -5.31
C LEU A 78 5.32 10.72 -5.60
N ARG A 79 6.31 11.46 -6.12
CA ARG A 79 6.20 12.88 -6.46
C ARG A 79 6.46 13.08 -7.95
N ASN A 80 6.06 14.23 -8.50
CA ASN A 80 6.32 14.63 -9.89
C ASN A 80 5.89 13.58 -10.93
N ARG A 81 4.73 12.96 -10.70
CA ARG A 81 4.17 11.97 -11.62
C ARG A 81 3.48 12.65 -12.79
N GLU A 82 3.51 11.98 -13.94
CA GLU A 82 2.77 12.42 -15.12
C GLU A 82 1.25 12.40 -14.85
N THR A 83 0.55 13.41 -15.33
CA THR A 83 -0.91 13.53 -15.18
C THR A 83 -1.62 12.31 -15.78
N GLY A 84 -2.56 11.74 -15.03
CA GLY A 84 -3.32 10.55 -15.44
C GLY A 84 -2.58 9.22 -15.22
N SER A 85 -1.33 9.23 -14.76
CA SER A 85 -0.61 8.00 -14.42
C SER A 85 -1.06 7.41 -13.08
N THR A 86 -0.85 6.11 -12.89
CA THR A 86 -1.11 5.41 -11.62
C THR A 86 0.05 4.49 -11.25
N ALA A 87 0.19 4.19 -9.95
CA ALA A 87 1.18 3.24 -9.47
C ALA A 87 0.81 2.59 -8.14
N ILE A 88 1.29 1.35 -7.98
CA ILE A 88 1.40 0.63 -6.72
C ILE A 88 2.88 0.64 -6.33
N TYR A 89 3.19 1.00 -5.09
CA TYR A 89 4.56 1.16 -4.63
C TYR A 89 4.70 0.81 -3.14
N ASP A 90 5.95 0.61 -2.72
CA ASP A 90 6.32 0.46 -1.31
C ASP A 90 7.41 1.47 -0.88
N MET A 91 7.78 1.44 0.40
CA MET A 91 8.83 2.30 0.94
C MET A 91 10.26 1.87 0.56
N HIS A 92 10.41 0.72 -0.12
CA HIS A 92 11.69 0.13 -0.50
C HIS A 92 12.07 0.43 -1.96
N GLY A 93 11.26 1.23 -2.65
CA GLY A 93 11.53 1.67 -4.02
C GLY A 93 10.97 0.73 -5.09
N ASN A 94 10.17 -0.27 -4.72
CA ASN A 94 9.47 -1.10 -5.69
C ASN A 94 8.24 -0.36 -6.22
N VAL A 95 8.02 -0.39 -7.53
CA VAL A 95 6.93 0.34 -8.19
C VAL A 95 6.41 -0.44 -9.41
N VAL A 96 5.10 -0.67 -9.46
CA VAL A 96 4.36 -1.07 -10.66
C VAL A 96 3.52 0.12 -11.10
N SER A 97 3.67 0.58 -12.34
CA SER A 97 3.06 1.83 -12.80
C SER A 97 2.53 1.76 -14.22
N LEU A 98 1.39 2.42 -14.46
CA LEU A 98 0.85 2.71 -15.77
C LEU A 98 1.11 4.19 -16.07
N VAL A 99 1.85 4.45 -17.15
CA VAL A 99 2.31 5.79 -17.54
C VAL A 99 2.11 5.94 -19.04
N GLN A 100 1.20 6.83 -19.44
CA GLN A 100 0.80 7.00 -20.85
C GLN A 100 0.41 5.66 -21.49
N GLN A 101 1.12 5.21 -22.55
CA GLN A 101 0.89 3.92 -23.20
C GLN A 101 1.79 2.78 -22.66
N SER A 102 2.41 2.93 -21.49
CA SER A 102 3.40 1.98 -20.96
C SER A 102 3.04 1.39 -19.59
N LEU A 103 3.25 0.08 -19.44
CA LEU A 103 3.39 -0.59 -18.14
C LEU A 103 4.88 -0.62 -17.76
N ARG A 104 5.19 -0.17 -16.54
CA ARG A 104 6.55 -0.15 -16.00
C ARG A 104 6.60 -0.83 -14.64
N ILE A 105 7.45 -1.85 -14.54
CA ILE A 105 7.77 -2.56 -13.30
C ILE A 105 9.22 -2.22 -12.93
N VAL A 106 9.43 -1.66 -11.74
CA VAL A 106 10.73 -1.39 -11.16
C VAL A 106 10.82 -2.06 -9.81
N HIS A 107 11.94 -2.71 -9.56
CA HIS A 107 12.17 -3.44 -8.33
C HIS A 107 13.61 -3.28 -7.87
N ALA A 108 13.83 -3.27 -6.56
CA ALA A 108 15.14 -3.10 -5.93
C ALA A 108 16.03 -4.36 -6.06
N GLU A 109 15.44 -5.55 -5.94
CA GLU A 109 16.18 -6.83 -5.98
C GLU A 109 15.86 -7.75 -7.18
N GLN A 110 14.60 -8.18 -7.34
CA GLN A 110 14.20 -9.09 -8.41
C GLN A 110 12.74 -8.91 -8.85
N ILE A 111 12.43 -9.23 -10.10
CA ILE A 111 11.07 -9.38 -10.61
C ILE A 111 10.84 -10.86 -10.90
N ALA A 112 9.77 -11.46 -10.36
CA ALA A 112 9.42 -12.86 -10.58
C ALA A 112 7.98 -13.01 -11.06
N LEU A 113 7.79 -13.74 -12.15
CA LEU A 113 6.50 -14.22 -12.63
C LEU A 113 6.47 -15.73 -12.40
N VAL A 114 5.50 -16.23 -11.62
CA VAL A 114 5.47 -17.63 -11.17
C VAL A 114 4.10 -18.24 -11.40
N CYS A 115 4.08 -19.45 -11.97
CA CYS A 115 2.89 -20.27 -12.15
C CYS A 115 3.24 -21.74 -11.89
N GLY A 116 2.86 -22.27 -10.72
CA GLY A 116 3.28 -23.61 -10.31
C GLY A 116 4.82 -23.73 -10.28
N SER A 117 5.36 -24.73 -10.99
CA SER A 117 6.81 -24.93 -11.16
C SER A 117 7.44 -24.05 -12.25
N ALA A 118 6.64 -23.34 -13.04
CA ALA A 118 7.13 -22.47 -14.10
C ALA A 118 7.42 -21.06 -13.58
N SER A 119 8.52 -20.45 -14.03
CA SER A 119 8.90 -19.11 -13.60
C SER A 119 9.73 -18.33 -14.63
N ILE A 120 9.61 -17.01 -14.57
CA ILE A 120 10.50 -16.04 -15.22
C ILE A 120 11.02 -15.12 -14.12
N VAL A 121 12.34 -15.05 -13.95
CA VAL A 121 12.98 -14.21 -12.92
C VAL A 121 13.99 -13.28 -13.56
N ILE A 122 13.92 -11.99 -13.22
CA ILE A 122 14.88 -10.95 -13.60
C ILE A 122 15.52 -10.43 -12.31
N THR A 123 16.84 -10.49 -12.20
CA THR A 123 17.57 -9.96 -11.03
C THR A 123 18.09 -8.55 -11.30
N LYS A 124 18.43 -7.81 -10.24
CA LYS A 124 19.03 -6.46 -10.32
C LYS A 124 20.29 -6.39 -11.20
N ASP A 125 21.01 -7.49 -11.36
CA ASP A 125 22.21 -7.58 -12.20
C ASP A 125 21.87 -7.77 -13.70
N GLY A 126 20.59 -7.71 -14.07
CA GLY A 126 20.11 -7.91 -15.44
C GLY A 126 20.09 -9.36 -15.91
N LYS A 127 20.31 -10.33 -15.01
CA LYS A 127 20.24 -11.76 -15.36
C LYS A 127 18.78 -12.19 -15.45
N MET A 128 18.47 -12.99 -16.46
CA MET A 128 17.14 -13.58 -16.66
C MET A 128 17.21 -15.10 -16.58
N ALA A 129 16.30 -15.71 -15.82
CA ALA A 129 16.15 -17.15 -15.72
C ALA A 129 14.73 -17.58 -16.08
N PHE A 130 14.61 -18.68 -16.82
CA PHE A 130 13.35 -19.27 -17.26
C PHE A 130 13.30 -20.71 -16.79
N THR A 131 12.22 -21.10 -16.10
CA THR A 131 11.99 -22.47 -15.63
C THR A 131 10.63 -22.93 -16.13
N ALA A 132 10.56 -24.11 -16.75
CA ALA A 132 9.32 -24.77 -17.13
C ALA A 132 9.55 -26.29 -17.21
N SER A 133 8.54 -27.09 -16.88
CA SER A 133 8.53 -28.54 -17.05
C SER A 133 7.48 -28.91 -18.11
N GLY A 134 7.92 -29.35 -19.29
CA GLY A 134 7.05 -29.66 -20.43
C GLY A 134 6.62 -28.39 -21.17
N VAL A 135 7.13 -28.20 -22.38
CA VAL A 135 6.85 -27.01 -23.19
C VAL A 135 6.03 -27.44 -24.40
N ASP A 136 4.70 -27.53 -24.25
CA ASP A 136 3.79 -27.71 -25.39
C ASP A 136 3.35 -26.34 -25.90
N TRP A 137 4.13 -25.78 -26.84
CA TRP A 137 3.69 -24.63 -27.62
C TRP A 137 2.78 -25.09 -28.76
N GLN A 138 1.51 -25.41 -28.48
CA GLN A 138 0.48 -25.47 -29.52
C GLN A 138 -0.37 -24.19 -29.49
N GLN A 139 0.09 -23.26 -30.33
CA GLN A 139 -0.59 -22.21 -31.09
C GLN A 139 -2.00 -21.80 -30.66
N ALA A 140 -2.14 -20.52 -30.31
CA ALA A 140 -3.35 -19.72 -30.52
C ALA A 140 -3.04 -18.62 -31.55
#